data_AF-A0A951N1Z7-F1
#
_entry.id   AF-A0A951N1Z7-F1
#
_cell.length_a   1.000
_cell.length_b   1.000
_cell.length_c   1.000
_cell.angle_alpha   90.00
_cell.angle_beta   90.00
_cell.angle_gamma   90.00
#
_symmetry.space_group_name_H-M   'P 1'
#
loop_
_entity.id
_entity.type
_entity.pdbx_description
1 polymer ?
#
loop_
_entity_poly.entity_id
_entity_poly.type
_entity_poly.pdbx_seq_one_letter_code
_entity_poly.pdbx_strand_id
1 'polypeptide(L)'
;MDLEQLRVLARDEHGLCTVSVVDDDGAPHASVVNAGMLAHPRDHGDVLGFVTRGGSVKHRLLRQRPRAAVTFRRRWRWAGIVGDVELIGPDEPAPEVDVAALLRDVFVAAGGTHDDWDEYDKPSA
;
A
#
# COMPACT_ATOMS: atom_id res chain seq x y z
N MET A 1 -11.04 15.47 -0.48
CA MET A 1 -10.80 14.07 -0.88
C MET A 1 -11.78 13.21 -0.11
N ASP A 2 -12.61 12.42 -0.80
CA ASP A 2 -13.63 11.59 -0.13
C ASP A 2 -13.03 10.24 0.29
N LEU A 3 -12.47 10.22 1.50
CA LEU A 3 -11.90 9.01 2.10
C LEU A 3 -12.97 7.96 2.38
N GLU A 4 -14.22 8.37 2.63
CA GLU A 4 -15.32 7.44 2.87
C GLU A 4 -15.65 6.65 1.60
N GLN A 5 -15.74 7.33 0.46
CA GLN A 5 -15.91 6.66 -0.83
C GLN A 5 -14.76 5.70 -1.14
N LEU A 6 -13.52 6.08 -0.82
CA LEU A 6 -12.37 5.19 -0.98
C LEU A 6 -12.48 3.94 -0.09
N ARG A 7 -12.85 4.09 1.19
CA ARG A 7 -13.07 2.97 2.12
C ARG A 7 -14.14 2.01 1.60
N VAL A 8 -15.24 2.54 1.06
CA VAL A 8 -16.32 1.73 0.47
C VAL A 8 -15.81 0.96 -0.74
N LEU A 9 -15.09 1.62 -1.66
CA LEU A 9 -14.57 0.98 -2.87
C LEU A 9 -13.48 -0.06 -2.57
N ALA A 10 -12.59 0.22 -1.60
CA ALA A 10 -11.57 -0.73 -1.16
C ALA A 10 -12.21 -2.00 -0.61
N ARG A 11 -13.24 -1.88 0.25
CA ARG A 11 -13.97 -3.04 0.79
C ARG A 11 -14.66 -3.84 -0.32
N ASP A 12 -15.33 -3.14 -1.23
CA ASP A 12 -16.11 -3.73 -2.33
C ASP A 12 -15.26 -4.57 -3.32
N GLU A 13 -13.94 -4.34 -3.36
CA GLU A 13 -12.99 -4.98 -4.27
C GLU A 13 -11.87 -5.74 -3.54
N HIS A 14 -12.05 -6.04 -2.24
CA HIS A 14 -11.05 -6.73 -1.42
C HIS A 14 -9.66 -6.08 -1.51
N GLY A 15 -9.63 -4.75 -1.40
CA GLY A 15 -8.43 -3.92 -1.44
C GLY A 15 -7.77 -3.78 -2.82
N LEU A 16 -8.26 -4.47 -3.86
CA LEU A 16 -7.62 -4.47 -5.17
C LEU A 16 -7.73 -3.09 -5.83
N CYS A 17 -6.58 -2.51 -6.20
CA CYS A 17 -6.52 -1.19 -6.80
C CYS A 17 -5.31 -1.03 -7.72
N THR A 18 -5.28 0.07 -8.47
CA THR A 18 -4.13 0.45 -9.29
C THR A 18 -3.30 1.49 -8.55
N VAL A 19 -1.99 1.27 -8.47
CA VAL A 19 -1.00 2.27 -8.06
C VAL A 19 -0.19 2.71 -9.28
N SER A 20 -0.06 4.02 -9.44
CA SER A 20 0.80 4.65 -10.43
C SER A 20 1.90 5.44 -9.73
N VAL A 21 3.13 5.21 -10.15
CA VAL A 21 4.32 5.94 -9.72
C VAL A 21 4.97 6.52 -10.96
N VAL A 22 5.92 7.45 -10.82
CA VAL A 22 6.58 8.08 -11.96
C VAL A 22 8.06 7.71 -12.01
N ASP A 23 8.59 7.60 -13.21
CA ASP A 23 10.04 7.51 -13.42
C ASP A 23 10.72 8.89 -13.38
N ASP A 24 12.01 8.92 -13.70
CA ASP A 24 12.83 10.12 -13.69
C ASP A 24 12.45 11.14 -14.77
N ASP A 25 11.81 10.71 -15.85
CA ASP A 25 11.28 11.58 -16.92
C ASP A 25 9.81 11.98 -16.67
N GLY A 26 9.20 11.47 -15.60
CA GLY A 26 7.82 11.72 -15.23
C GLY A 26 6.81 10.81 -15.92
N ALA A 27 7.27 9.79 -16.66
CA ALA A 27 6.38 8.82 -17.28
C ALA A 27 5.78 7.89 -16.21
N PRO A 28 4.46 7.60 -16.29
CA PRO A 28 3.80 6.78 -15.29
C PRO A 28 4.10 5.30 -15.49
N HIS A 29 4.48 4.63 -14.41
CA HIS A 29 4.44 3.18 -14.27
C HIS A 29 3.23 2.77 -13.43
N ALA A 30 2.25 2.12 -14.06
CA ALA A 30 1.04 1.63 -13.42
C ALA A 30 1.11 0.13 -13.12
N SER A 31 0.55 -0.28 -11.99
CA SER A 31 0.51 -1.68 -11.56
C SER A 31 -0.62 -1.92 -10.56
N VAL A 32 -0.97 -3.18 -10.33
CA VAL A 32 -2.01 -3.56 -9.36
C VAL A 32 -1.38 -3.90 -8.00
N VAL A 33 -2.10 -3.57 -6.92
CA VAL A 33 -1.79 -3.96 -5.53
C VAL A 33 -3.10 -4.23 -4.78
N ASN A 34 -2.98 -4.90 -3.62
CA ASN A 34 -4.00 -4.84 -2.59
C ASN A 34 -3.58 -3.76 -1.59
N ALA A 35 -4.45 -2.78 -1.35
CA ALA A 35 -4.21 -1.66 -0.46
C ALA A 35 -5.38 -1.43 0.49
N GLY A 36 -5.08 -0.90 1.67
CA GLY A 36 -6.05 -0.69 2.72
C GLY A 36 -5.76 0.55 3.55
N MET A 37 -6.81 1.13 4.14
CA MET A 37 -6.64 2.23 5.08
C MET A 37 -6.32 1.70 6.48
N LEU A 38 -5.30 2.26 7.10
CA LEU A 38 -4.83 1.91 8.45
C LEU A 38 -4.30 3.14 9.17
N ALA A 39 -4.10 3.01 10.48
CA ALA A 39 -3.36 4.00 11.25
C ALA A 39 -1.86 3.88 10.91
N HIS A 40 -1.22 5.00 10.65
CA HIS A 40 0.22 5.05 10.44
C HIS A 40 0.97 4.57 11.70
N PRO A 41 2.03 3.74 11.57
CA PRO A 41 2.66 3.08 12.72
C PRO A 41 3.36 4.05 13.69
N ARG A 42 3.57 5.32 13.32
CA ARG A 42 4.33 6.30 14.12
C ARG A 42 3.49 7.43 14.71
N ASP A 43 2.64 8.05 13.90
CA ASP A 43 1.83 9.20 14.29
C ASP A 43 0.33 8.90 14.36
N HIS A 44 -0.07 7.65 14.04
CA HIS A 44 -1.44 7.18 14.04
C HIS A 44 -2.40 7.94 13.11
N GLY A 45 -1.88 8.71 12.16
CA GLY A 45 -2.69 9.33 11.12
C GLY A 45 -3.30 8.31 10.16
N ASP A 46 -4.44 8.62 9.56
CA ASP A 46 -5.05 7.79 8.51
C ASP A 46 -4.15 7.78 7.26
N VAL A 47 -3.66 6.60 6.89
CA VAL A 47 -2.85 6.38 5.68
C VAL A 47 -3.41 5.24 4.84
N LEU A 48 -3.00 5.19 3.57
CA LEU A 48 -3.24 4.05 2.71
C LEU A 48 -1.95 3.21 2.61
N GLY A 49 -1.99 1.97 3.08
CA GLY A 49 -0.87 1.04 3.03
C GLY A 49 -1.05 -0.04 1.98
N PHE A 50 0.06 -0.48 1.38
CA PHE A 50 0.14 -1.69 0.58
C PHE A 50 1.55 -2.30 0.70
N VAL A 51 1.66 -3.61 0.48
CA VAL A 51 2.95 -4.31 0.46
C VAL A 51 3.44 -4.42 -0.97
N THR A 52 4.75 -4.24 -1.19
CA THR A 52 5.40 -4.50 -2.47
C THR A 52 6.69 -5.28 -2.26
N ARG A 53 7.03 -6.12 -3.23
CA ARG A 53 8.31 -6.84 -3.21
C ARG A 53 9.48 -5.87 -3.43
N GLY A 54 10.50 -6.00 -2.60
CA GLY A 54 11.79 -5.32 -2.79
C GLY A 54 12.37 -5.59 -4.19
N GLY A 55 12.99 -4.56 -4.77
CA GLY A 55 13.59 -4.63 -6.11
C GLY A 55 12.62 -4.55 -7.30
N SER A 56 11.30 -4.57 -7.06
CA SER A 56 10.31 -4.33 -8.13
C SER A 56 10.49 -2.95 -8.79
N VAL A 57 9.96 -2.77 -10.00
CA VAL A 57 10.03 -1.49 -10.73
C VAL A 57 9.43 -0.36 -9.88
N LYS A 58 8.22 -0.55 -9.34
CA LYS A 58 7.59 0.47 -8.49
C LYS A 58 8.39 0.79 -7.22
N HIS A 59 9.04 -0.21 -6.60
CA HIS A 59 9.89 0.01 -5.42
C HIS A 59 11.08 0.90 -5.76
N ARG A 60 11.79 0.60 -6.86
CA ARG A 60 12.94 1.41 -7.31
C ARG A 60 12.53 2.85 -7.62
N LEU A 61 11.41 3.02 -8.32
CA LEU A 61 10.89 4.35 -8.67
C LEU A 61 10.47 5.13 -7.42
N LEU A 62 9.81 4.48 -6.45
CA LEU A 62 9.44 5.13 -5.18
C LEU A 62 10.65 5.57 -4.34
N ARG A 63 11.75 4.81 -4.37
CA ARG A 63 13.02 5.23 -3.73
C ARG A 63 13.61 6.50 -4.36
N GLN A 64 13.38 6.71 -5.66
CA GLN A 64 13.83 7.91 -6.36
C GLN A 64 12.85 9.08 -6.18
N ARG A 65 11.54 8.78 -6.24
CA ARG A 65 10.44 9.73 -6.16
C ARG A 65 9.30 9.15 -5.32
N PRO A 66 9.26 9.46 -4.01
CA PRO A 66 8.30 8.89 -3.07
C PRO A 66 6.93 9.54 -3.21
N ARG A 67 6.30 9.38 -4.37
CA ARG A 67 4.96 9.92 -4.65
C ARG A 67 4.18 8.94 -5.50
N ALA A 68 2.91 8.72 -5.13
CA ALA A 68 2.05 7.77 -5.82
C ALA A 68 0.64 8.33 -6.02
N ALA A 69 0.00 7.86 -7.08
CA ALA A 69 -1.43 7.93 -7.26
C ALA A 69 -2.04 6.54 -7.09
N VAL A 70 -3.09 6.41 -6.28
CA VAL A 70 -3.84 5.16 -6.11
C VAL A 70 -5.28 5.36 -6.54
N THR A 71 -5.80 4.45 -7.35
CA THR A 71 -7.18 4.48 -7.83
C THR A 71 -7.88 3.17 -7.48
N PHE A 72 -8.94 3.29 -6.68
CA PHE A 72 -9.91 2.21 -6.47
C PHE A 72 -11.06 2.38 -7.45
N ARG A 73 -11.59 1.26 -7.96
CA ARG A 73 -12.72 1.27 -8.88
C ARG A 73 -13.65 0.11 -8.59
N ARG A 74 -14.94 0.30 -8.82
CA ARG A 74 -15.95 -0.75 -8.94
C ARG A 74 -16.92 -0.42 -10.07
N ARG A 75 -16.85 -1.18 -11.16
CA ARG A 75 -17.54 -0.84 -12.41
C ARG A 75 -17.19 0.60 -12.82
N TRP A 76 -18.17 1.50 -12.90
CA TRP A 76 -18.01 2.92 -13.24
C TRP A 76 -17.80 3.85 -12.04
N ARG A 77 -17.89 3.34 -10.81
CA ARG A 77 -17.57 4.13 -9.60
C ARG A 77 -16.09 4.05 -9.34
N TRP A 78 -15.44 5.17 -9.06
CA TRP A 78 -14.01 5.22 -8.79
C TRP A 78 -13.68 6.36 -7.85
N ALA A 79 -12.59 6.20 -7.10
CA ALA A 79 -11.99 7.25 -6.28
C ALA A 79 -10.47 7.13 -6.40
N GLY A 80 -9.81 8.28 -6.49
CA GLY A 80 -8.36 8.37 -6.60
C GLY A 80 -7.78 9.28 -5.53
N ILE A 81 -6.60 8.93 -5.04
CA ILE A 81 -5.81 9.73 -4.12
C ILE A 81 -4.39 9.88 -4.65
N VAL A 82 -3.75 11.00 -4.33
CA VAL A 82 -2.34 11.26 -4.64
C VAL A 82 -1.69 11.74 -3.36
N GLY A 83 -0.51 11.20 -3.04
CA GLY A 83 0.20 11.57 -1.83
C GLY A 83 1.67 11.18 -1.89
N ASP A 84 2.40 11.65 -0.89
CA ASP A 84 3.76 11.21 -0.63
C ASP A 84 3.74 9.77 -0.08
N VAL A 85 4.82 9.03 -0.30
CA VAL A 85 4.96 7.63 0.08
C VAL A 85 6.10 7.48 1.07
N GLU A 86 5.82 6.88 2.21
CA GLU A 86 6.85 6.37 3.10
C GLU A 86 7.14 4.91 2.77
N LEU A 87 8.42 4.56 2.63
CA LEU A 87 8.87 3.19 2.48
C LEU A 87 9.42 2.71 3.83
N ILE A 88 8.90 1.58 4.31
CA ILE A 88 9.36 0.90 5.52
C ILE A 88 9.66 -0.54 5.13
N GLY A 89 10.90 -0.99 5.38
CA GLY A 89 11.31 -2.34 5.03
C GLY A 89 12.79 -2.60 5.29
N PRO A 90 13.30 -3.77 4.90
CA PRO A 90 14.71 -4.14 5.10
C PRO A 90 15.71 -3.14 4.49
N ASP A 91 15.34 -2.53 3.35
CA ASP A 91 16.18 -1.55 2.66
C ASP A 91 15.92 -0.08 3.12
N GLU A 92 14.87 0.12 3.93
CA GLU A 92 14.41 1.40 4.48
C GLU A 92 14.09 1.24 5.98
N PRO A 93 15.13 1.23 6.85
CA PRO A 93 14.97 0.88 8.25
C PRO A 93 14.16 1.93 9.02
N ALA A 94 13.18 1.46 9.77
CA ALA A 94 12.43 2.24 10.76
C ALA A 94 12.52 1.50 12.12
N PRO A 95 13.56 1.74 12.93
CA PRO A 95 13.83 0.99 14.16
C PRO A 95 12.69 1.00 15.18
N GLU A 96 11.85 2.04 15.13
CA GLU A 96 10.67 2.21 15.97
C GLU A 96 9.43 1.43 15.50
N VAL A 97 9.48 0.84 14.30
CA VAL A 97 8.36 0.13 13.68
C VAL A 97 8.59 -1.37 13.73
N ASP A 98 7.64 -2.11 14.31
CA ASP A 98 7.55 -3.55 14.12
C ASP A 98 7.05 -3.85 12.71
N VAL A 99 7.99 -4.21 11.82
CA VAL A 99 7.70 -4.47 10.41
C VAL A 99 6.77 -5.67 10.24
N ALA A 100 6.89 -6.72 11.06
CA ALA A 100 6.03 -7.88 10.96
C ALA A 100 4.58 -7.53 11.32
N ALA A 101 4.39 -6.78 12.41
CA ALA A 101 3.08 -6.25 12.78
C ALA A 101 2.48 -5.36 11.69
N LEU A 102 3.29 -4.44 11.13
CA LEU A 102 2.84 -3.55 10.06
C LEU A 102 2.40 -4.32 8.80
N LEU A 103 3.12 -5.38 8.41
CA LEU A 103 2.74 -6.21 7.26
C LEU A 103 1.37 -6.85 7.48
N ARG A 104 1.09 -7.35 8.69
CA ARG A 104 -0.21 -7.92 9.05
C ARG A 104 -1.31 -6.86 9.04
N ASP A 105 -1.06 -5.69 9.61
CA ASP A 105 -2.00 -4.57 9.62
C ASP A 105 -2.40 -4.15 8.20
N VAL A 106 -1.41 -4.04 7.30
CA VAL A 106 -1.65 -3.75 5.89
C VAL A 106 -2.43 -4.87 5.21
N PHE A 107 -2.11 -6.14 5.47
CA PHE A 107 -2.82 -7.28 4.90
C PHE A 107 -4.30 -7.29 5.32
N VAL A 108 -4.60 -7.09 6.60
CA VAL A 108 -5.97 -6.99 7.11
C VAL A 108 -6.69 -5.79 6.52
N ALA A 109 -6.04 -4.62 6.51
CA ALA A 109 -6.62 -3.40 5.95
C ALA A 109 -6.95 -3.55 4.47
N ALA A 110 -6.15 -4.32 3.73
CA ALA A 110 -6.35 -4.62 2.32
C ALA A 110 -7.38 -5.74 2.06
N GLY A 111 -8.10 -6.19 3.09
CA GLY A 111 -9.19 -7.17 2.99
C GLY A 111 -8.73 -8.63 3.07
N GLY A 112 -7.48 -8.88 3.45
CA GLY A 112 -6.97 -10.21 3.72
C GLY A 112 -7.49 -10.78 5.05
N THR A 113 -7.68 -12.09 5.09
CA THR A 113 -8.01 -12.86 6.30
C THR A 113 -7.03 -14.01 6.41
N HIS A 114 -6.47 -14.23 7.61
CA HIS A 114 -5.55 -15.35 7.85
C HIS A 114 -5.83 -15.97 9.22
N ASP A 115 -5.85 -17.32 9.27
CA ASP A 115 -6.12 -18.06 10.50
C ASP A 115 -4.82 -18.41 11.27
N ASP A 116 -3.66 -18.36 10.61
CA ASP A 116 -2.33 -18.64 11.18
C ASP A 116 -1.29 -17.55 10.84
N TRP A 117 -1.07 -16.61 11.76
CA TRP A 117 -0.11 -15.52 11.54
C TRP A 117 1.35 -15.93 11.67
N ASP A 118 1.65 -17.11 12.24
CA ASP A 118 3.01 -17.62 12.36
C ASP A 118 3.49 -18.23 11.04
N GLU A 119 2.56 -18.82 10.25
CA GLU A 119 2.84 -19.21 8.87
C GLU A 119 3.06 -17.99 7.96
N TYR A 120 2.23 -16.96 8.11
CA TYR A 120 2.32 -15.73 7.32
C TYR A 120 3.68 -15.02 7.46
N ASP A 121 4.25 -15.02 8.66
CA ASP A 121 5.52 -14.33 8.95
C ASP A 121 6.77 -15.04 8.38
N LYS A 122 6.62 -16.24 7.79
CA LYS A 122 7.75 -16.93 7.17
C LYS A 122 8.18 -16.18 5.90
N PRO A 123 9.50 -15.96 5.68
CA PRO A 123 9.98 -15.33 4.46
C PRO A 123 9.49 -16.11 3.22
N SER A 124 8.91 -15.39 2.26
CA SER A 124 8.61 -15.97 0.95
C SER A 124 9.93 -16.35 0.28
N ALA A 125 10.10 -17.63 -0.04
CA ALA A 125 11.29 -18.15 -0.71
C ALA A 125 11.54 -17.51 -2.09
#